data_AF-A0A1S8KGS4-F1
#
_entry.id   AF-A0A1S8KGS4-F1
#
_cell.length_a   1.000
_cell.length_b   1.000
_cell.length_c   1.000
_cell.angle_alpha   90.00
_cell.angle_beta   90.00
_cell.angle_gamma   90.00
#
_symmetry.space_group_name_H-M   'P 1'
#
loop_
_entity.id
_entity.type
_entity.pdbx_description
1 polymer ?
#
loop_
_entity_poly.entity_id
_entity_poly.type
_entity_poly.pdbx_seq_one_letter_code
_entity_poly.pdbx_strand_id
1 'polypeptide(L)'
;TELRKEIEGSLIADIKTTDLVVFDDIGAELGSGVSNSRQFTNNTLNTLLEARQNKATIITTNLSGPELREAYGERIVSRIFKNSEGYALKFQQTADKRIKPVKGSIA
;
A
#
# COMPACT_ATOMS: atom_id res chain seq x y z
N THR A 1 -5.54 22.26 -6.29
CA THR A 1 -5.26 23.62 -5.77
C THR A 1 -3.77 23.76 -5.53
N GLU A 2 -3.20 24.95 -5.64
CA GLU A 2 -1.75 25.17 -5.45
C GLU A 2 -1.26 24.68 -4.07
N LEU A 3 -2.06 24.87 -3.02
CA LEU A 3 -1.80 24.31 -1.68
C LEU A 3 -1.60 22.79 -1.66
N ARG A 4 -2.36 22.03 -2.46
CA ARG A 4 -2.18 20.57 -2.53
C ARG A 4 -0.86 20.19 -3.17
N LYS A 5 -0.45 20.90 -4.23
CA LYS A 5 0.84 20.65 -4.90
C LYS A 5 2.02 20.98 -3.99
N GLU A 6 1.92 22.04 -3.19
CA GLU A 6 2.93 22.41 -2.21
C GLU A 6 3.07 21.36 -1.12
N ILE A 7 1.95 20.90 -0.56
CA ILE A 7 1.92 19.81 0.43
C ILE A 7 2.47 18.52 -0.17
N GLU A 8 2.05 18.13 -1.37
CA GLU A 8 2.57 16.96 -2.08
C GLU A 8 4.07 17.09 -2.34
N GLY A 9 4.55 18.26 -2.72
CA GLY A 9 5.97 18.54 -2.95
C GLY A 9 6.81 18.37 -1.69
N SER A 10 6.37 18.95 -0.57
CA SER A 10 7.04 18.80 0.73
C SER A 10 7.03 17.34 1.18
N LEU A 11 5.87 16.68 1.09
CA LEU A 11 5.76 15.27 1.44
C LEU A 11 6.76 14.45 0.62
N ILE A 12 6.77 14.59 -0.71
CA ILE A 12 7.70 13.88 -1.60
C ILE A 12 9.16 14.14 -1.25
N ALA A 13 9.52 15.36 -0.84
CA ALA A 13 10.87 15.67 -0.38
C ALA A 13 11.24 14.83 0.85
N ASP A 14 10.35 14.78 1.85
CA ASP A 14 10.58 14.04 3.09
C ASP A 14 10.74 12.54 2.83
N ILE A 15 9.79 11.92 2.12
CA ILE A 15 9.84 10.48 1.81
C ILE A 15 11.04 10.13 0.95
N LYS A 16 11.61 11.06 0.16
CA LYS A 16 12.87 10.79 -0.55
C LYS A 16 14.05 10.69 0.41
N THR A 17 14.08 11.42 1.50
CA THR A 17 15.25 11.46 2.41
C THR A 17 15.12 10.52 3.60
N THR A 18 13.91 10.07 3.96
CA THR A 18 13.68 9.16 5.09
C THR A 18 14.37 7.80 4.88
N ASP A 19 14.95 7.24 5.94
CA ASP A 19 15.61 5.93 5.90
C ASP A 19 14.63 4.80 5.56
N LEU A 20 13.48 4.75 6.25
CA LEU A 20 12.44 3.74 6.09
C LEU A 20 11.06 4.39 5.96
N VAL A 21 10.26 3.89 5.02
CA VAL A 21 8.88 4.33 4.81
C VAL A 21 7.96 3.12 4.82
N VAL A 22 6.82 3.26 5.50
CA VAL A 22 5.78 2.22 5.54
C VAL A 22 4.56 2.74 4.80
N PHE A 23 4.17 2.06 3.72
CA PHE A 23 2.89 2.26 3.06
C PHE A 23 1.90 1.23 3.61
N ASP A 24 0.98 1.71 4.44
CA ASP A 24 0.02 0.85 5.13
C ASP A 24 -1.26 0.65 4.30
N ASP A 25 -1.80 -0.56 4.37
CA ASP A 25 -3.09 -1.02 3.85
C ASP A 25 -3.41 -0.56 2.43
N ILE A 26 -2.47 -0.76 1.50
CA ILE A 26 -2.70 -0.51 0.07
C ILE A 26 -3.87 -1.37 -0.39
N GLY A 27 -4.94 -0.74 -0.89
CA GLY A 27 -6.16 -1.42 -1.30
C GLY A 27 -7.38 -1.04 -0.46
N ALA A 28 -7.18 -0.47 0.74
CA ALA A 28 -8.28 -0.06 1.62
C ALA A 28 -9.20 0.99 0.97
N GLU A 29 -8.66 1.82 0.07
CA GLU A 29 -9.40 2.86 -0.63
C GLU A 29 -10.33 2.33 -1.74
N LEU A 30 -10.19 1.05 -2.11
CA LEU A 30 -10.99 0.43 -3.19
C LEU A 30 -12.42 0.10 -2.73
N GLY A 31 -12.71 0.04 -1.43
CA GLY A 31 -14.02 -0.36 -0.91
C GLY A 31 -14.47 -1.76 -1.36
N SER A 32 -15.78 -2.03 -1.36
CA SER A 32 -16.36 -3.35 -1.70
C SER A 32 -16.54 -3.60 -3.21
N GLY A 33 -16.01 -2.73 -4.07
CA GLY A 33 -16.16 -2.85 -5.51
C GLY A 33 -14.87 -2.45 -6.21
N VAL A 34 -14.32 -3.34 -7.02
CA VAL A 34 -13.05 -3.15 -7.76
C VAL A 34 -13.13 -2.03 -8.82
N SER A 35 -14.20 -1.23 -8.83
CA SER A 35 -14.54 -0.29 -9.90
C SER A 35 -14.05 1.13 -9.61
N ASN A 36 -12.91 1.50 -10.22
CA ASN A 36 -12.54 2.86 -10.61
C ASN A 36 -11.95 3.84 -9.56
N SER A 37 -11.07 3.41 -8.65
CA SER A 37 -10.17 4.35 -7.91
C SER A 37 -9.09 5.04 -8.80
N ARG A 38 -9.15 4.86 -10.12
CA ARG A 38 -8.05 4.27 -10.89
C ARG A 38 -6.97 5.22 -11.46
N GLN A 39 -7.08 6.54 -11.34
CA GLN A 39 -6.05 7.42 -11.96
C GLN A 39 -5.36 8.36 -11.00
N PHE A 40 -6.11 9.12 -10.18
CA PHE A 40 -5.46 10.03 -9.23
C PHE A 40 -4.69 9.25 -8.15
N THR A 41 -5.33 8.27 -7.50
CA THR A 41 -4.68 7.40 -6.51
C THR A 41 -3.51 6.63 -7.11
N ASN A 42 -3.66 6.10 -8.32
CA ASN A 42 -2.61 5.37 -9.00
C ASN A 42 -1.42 6.29 -9.37
N ASN A 43 -1.68 7.53 -9.79
CA ASN A 43 -0.62 8.50 -10.06
C ASN A 43 0.14 8.85 -8.78
N THR A 44 -0.58 9.18 -7.69
CA THR A 44 0.04 9.49 -6.40
C THR A 44 0.85 8.30 -5.89
N LEU A 45 0.27 7.09 -5.82
CA LEU A 45 0.99 5.89 -5.40
C LEU A 45 2.21 5.62 -6.27
N ASN A 46 2.09 5.77 -7.60
CA ASN A 46 3.22 5.61 -8.49
C ASN A 46 4.33 6.64 -8.22
N THR A 47 4.00 7.91 -7.99
CA THR A 47 4.99 8.95 -7.63
C THR A 47 5.67 8.67 -6.30
N LEU A 48 4.92 8.20 -5.30
CA LEU A 48 5.45 7.82 -3.98
C LEU A 48 6.42 6.62 -4.09
N LEU A 49 6.03 5.57 -4.80
CA LEU A 49 6.87 4.38 -5.04
C LEU A 49 8.12 4.72 -5.87
N GLU A 50 8.02 5.67 -6.80
CA GLU A 50 9.16 6.16 -7.57
C GLU A 50 10.16 6.93 -6.71
N ALA A 51 9.68 7.80 -5.83
CA ALA A 51 10.52 8.50 -4.85
C ALA A 51 11.30 7.55 -3.92
N ARG A 52 10.75 6.34 -3.72
CA ARG A 52 11.31 5.26 -2.88
C ARG A 52 12.03 4.16 -3.63
N GLN A 53 12.30 4.33 -4.92
CA GLN A 53 12.99 3.30 -5.68
C GLN A 53 14.35 2.94 -5.08
N ASN A 54 14.59 1.64 -4.87
CA ASN A 54 15.78 1.08 -4.22
C ASN A 54 16.02 1.57 -2.78
N LYS A 55 15.02 2.14 -2.10
CA LYS A 55 15.12 2.55 -0.69
C LYS A 55 14.28 1.65 0.20
N ALA A 56 14.67 1.50 1.46
CA ALA A 56 13.97 0.62 2.39
C ALA A 56 12.50 1.03 2.53
N THR A 57 11.60 0.11 2.21
CA THR A 57 10.16 0.36 2.17
C THR A 57 9.43 -0.89 2.65
N ILE A 58 8.46 -0.73 3.53
CA ILE A 58 7.52 -1.79 3.93
C ILE A 58 6.17 -1.45 3.32
N ILE A 59 5.50 -2.46 2.79
CA ILE A 59 4.17 -2.34 2.21
C ILE A 59 3.28 -3.39 2.87
N THR A 60 2.10 -2.98 3.34
CA THR A 60 1.07 -3.89 3.83
C THR A 60 -0.16 -3.79 2.91
N THR A 61 -0.84 -4.93 2.73
CA THR A 61 -2.04 -5.01 1.88
C THR A 61 -2.83 -6.27 2.23
N ASN A 62 -4.15 -6.17 2.13
CA ASN A 62 -5.05 -7.32 2.20
C ASN A 62 -5.31 -7.96 0.81
N LEU A 63 -4.68 -7.44 -0.24
CA LEU A 63 -4.83 -7.92 -1.60
C LEU A 63 -3.77 -8.97 -1.95
N SER A 64 -4.18 -9.98 -2.69
CA SER A 64 -3.29 -10.91 -3.37
C SER A 64 -2.58 -10.24 -4.56
N GLY A 65 -1.49 -10.86 -5.04
CA GLY A 65 -0.77 -10.38 -6.23
C GLY A 65 -1.67 -10.13 -7.46
N PRO A 66 -2.59 -11.05 -7.80
CA PRO A 66 -3.58 -10.82 -8.86
C PRO A 66 -4.51 -9.63 -8.59
N GLU A 67 -5.03 -9.47 -7.37
CA GLU A 67 -5.93 -8.36 -7.02
C GLU A 67 -5.21 -7.00 -7.07
N LEU A 68 -3.95 -6.93 -6.62
CA LEU A 68 -3.10 -5.74 -6.78
C LEU A 68 -2.93 -5.36 -8.26
N ARG A 69 -2.76 -6.35 -9.13
CA ARG A 69 -2.58 -6.14 -10.57
C ARG A 69 -3.84 -5.64 -11.24
N GLU A 70 -5.00 -6.16 -10.84
CA GLU A 70 -6.30 -5.68 -11.31
C GLU A 70 -6.58 -4.25 -10.84
N ALA A 71 -6.25 -3.93 -9.59
CA ALA A 71 -6.50 -2.61 -9.00
C ALA A 71 -5.56 -1.51 -9.52
N TYR A 72 -4.25 -1.80 -9.61
CA TYR A 72 -3.21 -0.79 -9.82
C TYR A 72 -2.42 -0.93 -11.13
N GLY A 73 -2.58 -2.06 -11.82
CA GLY A 73 -1.86 -2.35 -13.06
C GLY A 73 -0.40 -2.77 -12.87
N GLU A 74 0.18 -3.32 -13.94
CA GLU A 74 1.51 -3.95 -13.94
C GLU A 74 2.64 -3.02 -13.46
N ARG A 75 2.57 -1.74 -13.83
CA ARG A 75 3.63 -0.77 -13.50
C ARG A 75 3.80 -0.60 -11.99
N ILE A 76 2.70 -0.43 -11.27
CA ILE A 76 2.71 -0.21 -9.82
C ILE A 76 3.11 -1.52 -9.12
N VAL A 77 2.50 -2.63 -9.52
CA VAL A 77 2.81 -3.96 -8.99
C VAL A 77 4.30 -4.30 -9.15
N SER A 78 4.89 -4.04 -10.31
CA SER A 78 6.33 -4.23 -10.53
C SER A 78 7.20 -3.43 -9.55
N ARG A 79 6.76 -2.23 -9.12
CA ARG A 79 7.49 -1.41 -8.14
C ARG A 79 7.34 -1.95 -6.73
N ILE A 80 6.12 -2.37 -6.37
CA ILE A 80 5.84 -3.00 -5.07
C ILE A 80 6.73 -4.23 -4.86
N PHE A 81 6.83 -5.10 -5.88
CA PHE A 81 7.60 -6.34 -5.76
C PHE A 81 9.09 -6.18 -6.08
N LYS A 82 9.57 -5.02 -6.50
CA LYS A 82 10.99 -4.83 -6.82
C LYS A 82 11.83 -4.97 -5.55
N ASN A 83 12.86 -5.80 -5.60
CA ASN A 83 13.74 -6.14 -4.47
C ASN A 83 13.00 -6.83 -3.29
N SER A 84 11.79 -7.34 -3.49
CA SER A 84 11.02 -8.05 -2.45
C SER A 84 11.37 -9.55 -2.32
N GLU A 85 12.21 -10.07 -3.21
CA GLU A 85 12.63 -11.47 -3.20
C GLU A 85 13.29 -11.82 -1.86
N GLY A 86 12.76 -12.85 -1.18
CA GLY A 86 13.19 -13.25 0.16
C GLY A 86 12.62 -12.41 1.31
N TYR A 87 11.87 -11.34 1.03
CA TYR A 87 11.30 -10.42 2.03
C TYR A 87 9.76 -10.37 2.03
N ALA A 88 9.10 -11.14 1.17
CA ALA A 88 7.65 -11.22 1.14
C ALA A 88 7.11 -12.10 2.28
N LEU A 89 6.24 -11.51 3.13
CA LEU A 89 5.55 -12.20 4.21
C LEU A 89 4.08 -12.36 3.87
N LYS A 90 3.56 -13.59 3.92
CA LYS A 90 2.13 -13.87 3.67
C LYS A 90 1.45 -14.37 4.93
N PHE A 91 0.45 -13.63 5.39
CA PHE A 91 -0.45 -14.03 6.46
C PHE A 91 -1.66 -14.76 5.83
N GLN A 92 -1.86 -16.04 6.14
CA GLN A 92 -2.95 -16.86 5.53
C GLN A 92 -4.09 -17.16 6.51
N GLN A 93 -3.78 -17.44 7.77
CA GLN A 93 -4.75 -17.79 8.80
C GLN A 93 -4.44 -17.01 10.06
N THR A 94 -4.98 -15.80 10.15
CA THR A 94 -4.83 -14.93 11.31
C THR A 94 -6.19 -14.50 11.82
N ALA A 95 -6.52 -14.85 13.06
CA ALA A 95 -7.69 -14.27 13.74
C ALA A 95 -7.53 -12.75 13.83
N ASP A 96 -8.64 -12.01 13.64
CA ASP A 96 -8.64 -10.57 13.85
C ASP A 96 -8.25 -10.27 15.31
N LYS A 97 -7.10 -9.60 15.49
CA LYS A 97 -6.55 -9.30 16.82
C LYS A 97 -7.23 -8.09 17.47
N ARG A 98 -8.04 -7.32 16.74
CA ARG A 98 -8.86 -6.22 17.27
C ARG A 98 -10.09 -6.76 17.99
N ILE A 99 -10.59 -7.92 17.55
CA ILE A 99 -11.69 -8.63 18.21
C ILE A 99 -11.10 -9.49 19.33
N LYS A 100 -11.15 -8.98 20.56
CA LYS A 100 -10.95 -9.83 21.73
C LYS A 100 -12.18 -10.74 21.85
N PRO A 101 -12.02 -12.07 21.99
CA PRO A 101 -13.18 -12.91 22.29
C PRO A 101 -13.83 -12.39 23.56
N VAL A 102 -15.11 -12.03 23.48
CA VAL A 102 -15.90 -11.75 24.67
C VAL A 102 -15.94 -13.04 25.47
N LYS A 103 -15.42 -13.03 26.70
CA LYS A 103 -15.47 -14.17 27.62
C LYS A 103 -16.92 -14.69 27.66
N GLY A 104 -17.17 -15.88 27.11
CA GLY A 104 -18.47 -16.55 27.14
C GLY A 104 -19.25 -16.59 25.82
N SER A 105 -18.76 -16.02 24.72
CA SER A 105 -19.38 -16.28 23.41
C SER A 105 -18.85 -17.61 22.87
N ILE A 106 -19.70 -18.63 22.93
CA ILE A 106 -19.52 -19.85 22.14
C ILE A 106 -19.57 -19.46 20.65
N ALA A 107 -18.54 -19.84 19.91
CA ALA A 107 -18.67 -20.06 18.48
C ALA A 107 -19.35 -21.42 18.27
#